data_AF-A0A2H0T8A1-F1
#
_entry.id   AF-A0A2H0T8A1-F1
#
_cell.length_a   1.000
_cell.length_b   1.000
_cell.length_c   1.000
_cell.angle_alpha   90.00
_cell.angle_beta   90.00
_cell.angle_gamma   90.00
#
_symmetry.space_group_name_H-M   'P 1'
#
loop_
_entity.id
_entity.type
_entity.pdbx_description
1 polymer ?
#
loop_
_entity_poly.entity_id
_entity_poly.type
_entity_poly.pdbx_seq_one_letter_code
_entity_poly.pdbx_strand_id
1 'polypeptide(L)'
;MNWLSKLERTKKELEDTINLERRKLMMEKEMVSFQLSNLEKKIQEITELEKELEIFIEEKEEISKIESEKLSKSQFLKDITEKIDKIMNVDEMIKKKGEELQLKISLLNNPEPACPICQKEMRYDLKVNIKNKLNQELIREKELIRRNEEQLESLEKKRLFAEDELKDIERKVMSKPLVLEKSSVLEVKIKDIKEEAGKLQELGNKAKEIEQVLDDNAYAPMAQKLLKEVEREIRKNL
;
A
#
# COMPACT_ATOMS: atom_id res chain seq x y z
N MET A 1 -17.78 34.96 -76.10
CA MET A 1 -16.93 34.32 -75.07
C MET A 1 -16.47 32.99 -75.61
N ASN A 2 -15.16 32.75 -75.62
CA ASN A 2 -14.53 31.62 -76.30
C ASN A 2 -14.86 30.31 -75.57
N TRP A 3 -15.51 29.36 -76.24
CA TRP A 3 -15.96 28.08 -75.67
C TRP A 3 -14.81 27.26 -75.06
N LEU A 4 -13.62 27.33 -75.69
CA LEU A 4 -12.36 26.77 -75.16
C LEU A 4 -12.00 27.31 -73.77
N SER A 5 -12.14 28.62 -73.56
CA SER A 5 -11.85 29.26 -72.26
C SER A 5 -12.80 28.77 -71.16
N LYS A 6 -14.03 28.39 -71.50
CA LYS A 6 -14.99 27.82 -70.54
C LYS A 6 -14.57 26.39 -70.15
N LEU A 7 -14.16 25.57 -71.12
CA LEU A 7 -13.67 24.21 -70.84
C LEU A 7 -12.36 24.20 -70.05
N GLU A 8 -11.42 25.11 -70.35
CA GLU A 8 -10.19 25.27 -69.57
C GLU A 8 -10.47 25.66 -68.12
N ARG A 9 -11.46 26.53 -67.89
CA ARG A 9 -11.89 26.89 -66.54
C ARG A 9 -12.51 25.69 -65.80
N THR A 10 -13.42 24.96 -66.45
CA THR A 10 -14.02 23.75 -65.86
C THR A 10 -12.97 22.68 -65.58
N LYS A 11 -11.98 22.52 -66.47
CA LYS A 11 -10.84 21.62 -66.27
C LYS A 11 -10.10 21.97 -64.98
N LYS A 12 -9.73 23.25 -64.80
CA LYS A 12 -9.03 23.72 -63.60
C LYS A 12 -9.84 23.51 -62.32
N GLU A 13 -11.14 23.81 -62.34
CA GLU A 13 -12.03 23.60 -61.17
C GLU A 13 -12.12 22.12 -60.78
N LEU A 14 -12.14 21.20 -61.74
CA LEU A 14 -12.12 19.76 -61.50
C LEU A 14 -10.76 19.28 -60.98
N GLU A 15 -9.65 19.77 -61.55
CA GLU A 15 -8.29 19.49 -61.05
C GLU A 15 -8.12 19.97 -59.60
N ASP A 16 -8.60 21.17 -59.28
CA ASP A 16 -8.57 21.73 -57.92
C ASP A 16 -9.38 20.85 -56.95
N THR A 17 -10.55 20.36 -57.37
CA THR A 17 -11.38 19.45 -56.58
C THR A 17 -10.68 18.12 -56.31
N ILE A 18 -10.09 17.51 -57.34
CA ILE A 18 -9.34 16.24 -57.22
C ILE A 18 -8.14 16.42 -56.28
N ASN A 19 -7.40 17.52 -56.43
CA ASN A 19 -6.25 17.83 -55.58
C ASN A 19 -6.66 18.08 -54.13
N LEU A 20 -7.81 18.73 -53.89
CA LEU A 20 -8.34 18.96 -52.55
C LEU A 20 -8.69 17.63 -51.86
N GLU A 21 -9.43 16.75 -52.53
CA GLU A 21 -9.79 15.44 -51.95
C GLU A 21 -8.57 14.56 -51.69
N ARG A 22 -7.58 14.57 -52.60
CA ARG A 22 -6.30 13.89 -52.38
C ARG A 22 -5.59 14.44 -51.13
N ARG A 23 -5.55 15.77 -50.96
CA ARG A 23 -4.91 16.41 -49.78
C ARG A 23 -5.62 16.05 -48.48
N LYS A 24 -6.95 16.00 -48.47
CA LYS A 24 -7.72 15.57 -47.29
C LYS A 24 -7.34 14.15 -46.86
N LEU A 25 -7.31 13.21 -47.82
CA LEU A 25 -6.91 11.83 -47.54
C LEU A 25 -5.45 11.72 -47.07
N MET A 26 -4.53 12.51 -47.64
CA MET A 26 -3.14 12.54 -47.17
C MET A 26 -3.04 13.06 -45.73
N MET A 27 -3.75 14.13 -45.38
CA MET A 27 -3.81 14.65 -44.00
C MET A 27 -4.42 13.63 -43.03
N GLU A 28 -5.48 12.95 -43.46
CA GLU A 28 -6.10 11.90 -42.65
C GLU A 28 -5.16 10.70 -42.44
N LYS A 29 -4.43 10.29 -43.50
CA LYS A 29 -3.39 9.25 -43.39
C LYS A 29 -2.31 9.63 -42.38
N GLU A 30 -1.82 10.87 -42.43
CA GLU A 30 -0.82 11.38 -41.49
C GLU A 30 -1.35 11.37 -40.04
N MET A 31 -2.59 11.82 -39.84
CA MET A 31 -3.23 11.84 -38.52
C MET A 31 -3.42 10.42 -37.94
N VAL A 32 -3.92 9.48 -38.75
CA VAL A 32 -4.11 8.08 -38.33
C VAL A 32 -2.76 7.40 -38.07
N SER A 33 -1.75 7.64 -38.92
CA SER A 33 -0.39 7.13 -38.71
C SER A 33 0.23 7.65 -37.41
N PHE A 34 0.06 8.94 -37.10
CA PHE A 34 0.50 9.52 -35.84
C PHE A 34 -0.20 8.89 -34.63
N GLN A 35 -1.51 8.68 -34.72
CA GLN A 35 -2.28 8.01 -33.66
C GLN A 35 -1.83 6.56 -33.45
N LEU A 36 -1.61 5.81 -34.54
CA LEU A 36 -1.08 4.45 -34.49
C LEU A 36 0.30 4.41 -33.83
N SER A 37 1.24 5.26 -34.25
CA SER A 37 2.58 5.28 -33.67
C SER A 37 2.58 5.62 -32.19
N ASN A 38 1.73 6.56 -31.75
CA ASN A 38 1.61 6.90 -30.33
C ASN A 38 1.00 5.75 -29.53
N LEU A 39 0.01 5.06 -30.08
CA LEU A 39 -0.62 3.92 -29.42
C LEU A 39 0.33 2.74 -29.31
N GLU A 40 1.11 2.46 -30.36
CA GLU A 40 2.17 1.44 -30.35
C GLU A 40 3.22 1.72 -29.28
N LYS A 41 3.65 2.99 -29.14
CA LYS A 41 4.57 3.39 -28.05
C LYS A 41 3.97 3.14 -26.67
N LYS A 42 2.72 3.56 -26.44
CA LYS A 42 2.04 3.30 -25.16
C LYS A 42 1.92 1.80 -24.87
N ILE A 43 1.65 0.97 -25.88
CA ILE A 43 1.57 -0.49 -25.73
C ILE A 43 2.93 -1.08 -25.37
N GLN A 44 4.02 -0.57 -25.93
CA GLN A 44 5.37 -0.98 -25.53
C GLN A 44 5.66 -0.64 -24.07
N GLU A 45 5.17 0.49 -23.57
CA GLU A 45 5.29 0.89 -22.16
C GLU A 45 4.49 0.00 -21.20
N ILE A 46 3.44 -0.72 -21.65
CA ILE A 46 2.61 -1.58 -20.77
C ILE A 46 3.47 -2.60 -20.04
N THR A 47 4.40 -3.27 -20.73
CA THR A 47 5.21 -4.34 -20.11
C THR A 47 6.10 -3.81 -19.00
N GLU A 48 6.58 -2.57 -19.11
CA GLU A 48 7.36 -1.92 -18.05
C GLU A 48 6.48 -1.53 -16.87
N LEU A 49 5.30 -0.97 -17.14
CA LEU A 49 4.31 -0.61 -16.11
C LEU A 49 3.77 -1.83 -15.36
N GLU A 50 3.55 -2.96 -16.05
CA GLU A 50 3.12 -4.22 -15.43
C GLU A 50 4.18 -4.78 -14.48
N LYS A 51 5.46 -4.72 -14.86
CA LYS A 51 6.57 -5.10 -13.96
C LYS A 51 6.65 -4.19 -12.75
N GLU A 52 6.48 -2.89 -12.93
CA GLU A 52 6.47 -1.94 -11.82
C GLU A 52 5.28 -2.18 -10.89
N LEU A 53 4.10 -2.49 -11.44
CA LEU A 53 2.92 -2.86 -10.66
C LEU A 53 3.14 -4.15 -9.86
N GLU A 54 3.80 -5.16 -10.45
CA GLU A 54 4.14 -6.41 -9.77
C GLU A 54 5.01 -6.18 -8.53
N ILE A 55 6.02 -5.30 -8.62
CA ILE A 55 6.84 -4.88 -7.47
C ILE A 55 5.97 -4.29 -6.36
N PHE A 56 5.02 -3.41 -6.70
CA PHE A 56 4.13 -2.83 -5.68
C PHE A 56 3.12 -3.85 -5.12
N ILE A 57 2.72 -4.86 -5.89
CA ILE A 57 1.88 -5.96 -5.39
C ILE A 57 2.66 -6.77 -4.35
N GLU A 58 3.91 -7.14 -4.64
CA GLU A 58 4.78 -7.81 -3.69
C GLU A 58 5.01 -6.97 -2.42
N GLU A 59 5.24 -5.66 -2.57
CA GLU A 59 5.40 -4.74 -1.44
C GLU A 59 4.11 -4.63 -0.61
N LYS A 60 2.92 -4.62 -1.23
CA LYS A 60 1.63 -4.67 -0.52
C LYS A 60 1.47 -5.95 0.30
N GLU A 61 1.84 -7.10 -0.26
CA GLU A 61 1.77 -8.38 0.45
C GLU A 61 2.72 -8.40 1.65
N GLU A 62 3.93 -7.89 1.48
CA GLU A 62 4.90 -7.81 2.56
C GLU A 62 4.43 -6.87 3.68
N ILE A 63 3.88 -5.71 3.34
CA ILE A 63 3.25 -4.80 4.31
C ILE A 63 2.11 -5.50 5.04
N SER A 64 1.30 -6.31 4.36
CA SER A 64 0.21 -7.06 4.98
C SER A 64 0.72 -8.09 6.01
N LYS A 65 1.83 -8.77 5.71
CA LYS A 65 2.48 -9.67 6.70
C LYS A 65 2.98 -8.88 7.90
N ILE A 66 3.64 -7.75 7.68
CA ILE A 66 4.14 -6.86 8.74
C ILE A 66 2.98 -6.35 9.62
N GLU A 67 1.81 -6.05 9.05
CA GLU A 67 0.62 -5.67 9.82
C GLU A 67 0.10 -6.82 10.70
N SER A 68 0.16 -8.06 10.21
CA SER A 68 -0.17 -9.25 11.02
C SER A 68 0.80 -9.41 12.19
N GLU A 69 2.10 -9.23 11.94
CA GLU A 69 3.13 -9.22 12.98
C GLU A 69 2.89 -8.10 14.01
N LYS A 70 2.52 -6.91 13.55
CA LYS A 70 2.15 -5.78 14.43
C LYS A 70 1.07 -6.19 15.42
N LEU A 71 0.01 -6.84 14.95
CA LEU A 71 -1.10 -7.28 15.80
C LEU A 71 -0.63 -8.30 16.84
N SER A 72 0.16 -9.29 16.42
CA SER A 72 0.72 -10.30 17.32
C SER A 72 1.61 -9.67 18.41
N LYS A 73 2.54 -8.78 18.02
CA LYS A 73 3.43 -8.08 18.95
C LYS A 73 2.69 -7.13 19.87
N SER A 74 1.67 -6.44 19.37
CA SER A 74 0.80 -5.59 20.19
C SER A 74 0.06 -6.39 21.26
N GLN A 75 -0.44 -7.57 20.92
CA GLN A 75 -1.09 -8.45 21.90
C GLN A 75 -0.09 -8.98 22.92
N PHE A 76 1.10 -9.41 22.47
CA PHE A 76 2.17 -9.83 23.37
C PHE A 76 2.59 -8.75 24.36
N LEU A 77 2.67 -7.49 23.90
CA LEU A 77 3.00 -6.35 24.76
C LEU A 77 1.91 -6.11 25.83
N LYS A 78 0.63 -6.22 25.45
CA LYS A 78 -0.48 -6.15 26.41
C LYS A 78 -0.39 -7.25 27.45
N ASP A 79 -0.15 -8.49 27.02
CA ASP A 79 -0.04 -9.64 27.93
C ASP A 79 1.13 -9.50 28.90
N ILE A 80 2.28 -8.96 28.45
CA ILE A 80 3.42 -8.67 29.33
C ILE A 80 3.06 -7.57 30.33
N THR A 81 2.45 -6.49 29.87
CA THR A 81 2.08 -5.35 30.72
C THR A 81 1.11 -5.80 31.81
N GLU A 82 0.08 -6.59 31.47
CA GLU A 82 -0.83 -7.17 32.45
C GLU A 82 -0.13 -8.09 33.45
N LYS A 83 0.88 -8.86 33.02
CA LYS A 83 1.66 -9.71 33.93
C LYS A 83 2.51 -8.88 34.89
N ILE A 84 3.13 -7.81 34.40
CA ILE A 84 3.87 -6.87 35.24
C ILE A 84 2.93 -6.26 36.29
N ASP A 85 1.78 -5.73 35.87
CA ASP A 85 0.80 -5.14 36.78
C ASP A 85 0.31 -6.13 37.84
N LYS A 86 0.03 -7.38 37.45
CA LYS A 86 -0.35 -8.45 38.39
C LYS A 86 0.75 -8.72 39.42
N ILE A 87 2.01 -8.81 39.01
CA ILE A 87 3.12 -9.06 39.92
C ILE A 87 3.33 -7.86 40.84
N MET A 88 3.28 -6.62 40.33
CA MET A 88 3.41 -5.41 41.14
C MET A 88 2.32 -5.33 42.24
N ASN A 89 1.07 -5.64 41.89
CA ASN A 89 -0.03 -5.68 42.86
C ASN A 89 0.18 -6.74 43.93
N VAL A 90 0.61 -7.95 43.54
CA VAL A 90 0.92 -9.04 44.47
C VAL A 90 2.09 -8.65 45.38
N ASP A 91 3.13 -8.02 44.82
CA ASP A 91 4.31 -7.58 45.54
C ASP A 91 3.98 -6.51 46.59
N GLU A 92 3.08 -5.57 46.28
CA GLU A 92 2.58 -4.59 47.25
C GLU A 92 1.84 -5.26 48.42
N MET A 93 1.00 -6.26 48.14
CA MET A 93 0.31 -7.03 49.19
C MET A 93 1.29 -7.78 50.09
N ILE A 94 2.32 -8.40 49.50
CA ILE A 94 3.35 -9.14 50.25
C ILE A 94 4.17 -8.18 51.11
N LYS A 95 4.53 -6.99 50.61
CA LYS A 95 5.25 -5.97 51.37
C LYS A 95 4.47 -5.53 52.61
N LYS A 96 3.18 -5.21 52.47
CA LYS A 96 2.29 -4.88 53.61
C LYS A 96 2.22 -6.01 54.63
N LYS A 97 2.08 -7.26 54.17
CA LYS A 97 2.09 -8.44 55.04
C LYS A 97 3.44 -8.58 55.78
N GLY A 98 4.55 -8.34 55.09
CA GLY A 98 5.89 -8.34 55.68
C GLY A 98 6.06 -7.29 56.78
N GLU A 99 5.55 -6.08 56.58
CA GLU A 99 5.53 -5.00 57.59
C GLU A 99 4.71 -5.40 58.82
N GLU A 100 3.52 -5.99 58.62
CA GLU A 100 2.70 -6.51 59.73
C GLU A 100 3.42 -7.61 60.52
N LEU A 101 4.11 -8.54 59.84
CA LEU A 101 4.89 -9.59 60.49
C LEU A 101 6.04 -9.00 61.30
N GLN A 102 6.75 -8.00 60.76
CA GLN A 102 7.81 -7.30 61.48
C GLN A 102 7.28 -6.61 62.73
N LEU A 103 6.12 -5.94 62.64
CA LEU A 103 5.46 -5.33 63.79
C LEU A 103 5.11 -6.38 64.85
N LYS A 104 4.49 -7.51 64.45
CA LYS A 104 4.15 -8.62 65.37
C LYS A 104 5.39 -9.20 66.05
N ILE A 105 6.49 -9.39 65.31
CA ILE A 105 7.76 -9.86 65.86
C ILE A 105 8.33 -8.84 66.86
N SER A 106 8.26 -7.54 66.55
CA SER A 106 8.74 -6.47 67.44
C SER A 106 7.98 -6.44 68.77
N LEU A 107 6.65 -6.60 68.75
CA LEU A 107 5.83 -6.66 69.95
C LEU A 107 6.18 -7.87 70.84
N LEU A 108 6.58 -8.99 70.24
CA LEU A 108 7.02 -10.18 70.97
C LEU A 108 8.46 -10.06 71.50
N ASN A 109 9.23 -9.04 71.13
CA ASN A 109 10.56 -8.80 71.68
C ASN A 109 10.53 -8.07 73.03
N ASN A 110 9.37 -7.57 73.48
CA ASN A 110 9.23 -6.97 74.81
C ASN A 110 9.67 -7.96 75.91
N PRO A 111 10.37 -7.52 76.97
CA PRO A 111 10.92 -8.41 77.98
C PRO A 111 9.86 -9.08 78.86
N GLU A 112 8.65 -8.53 78.92
CA GLU A 112 7.56 -9.05 79.76
C GLU A 112 7.00 -10.39 79.23
N PRO A 113 6.73 -11.37 80.11
CA PRO A 113 6.11 -12.65 79.75
C PRO A 113 4.58 -12.49 79.62
N ALA A 114 4.11 -11.41 78.99
CA ALA A 114 2.70 -11.15 78.74
C ALA A 114 2.44 -11.11 77.23
N CYS A 115 1.24 -11.52 76.83
CA CYS A 115 0.77 -11.34 75.47
C CYS A 115 0.64 -9.84 75.17
N PRO A 116 1.29 -9.30 74.12
CA PRO A 116 1.25 -7.87 73.81
C PRO A 116 -0.12 -7.34 73.39
N ILE A 117 -1.11 -8.23 73.16
CA ILE A 117 -2.46 -7.87 72.71
C ILE A 117 -3.47 -7.95 73.88
N CYS A 118 -3.47 -9.05 74.64
CA CYS A 118 -4.46 -9.28 75.70
C CYS A 118 -3.90 -9.19 77.12
N GLN A 119 -2.61 -8.87 77.26
CA GLN A 119 -1.88 -8.71 78.53
C GLN A 119 -1.92 -9.93 79.47
N LYS A 120 -2.44 -11.07 79.00
CA LYS A 120 -2.44 -12.33 79.75
C LYS A 120 -1.02 -12.90 79.80
N GLU A 121 -0.68 -13.52 80.93
CA GLU A 121 0.58 -14.22 81.10
C GLU A 121 0.75 -15.28 80.00
N MET A 122 1.92 -15.25 79.37
CA MET A 122 2.29 -16.08 78.24
C MET A 122 3.55 -16.84 78.59
N ARG A 123 3.49 -18.17 78.51
CA ARG A 123 4.65 -19.02 78.76
C ARG A 123 5.79 -18.68 77.79
N TYR A 124 7.00 -18.67 78.30
CA TYR A 124 8.20 -18.28 77.55
C TYR A 124 8.44 -19.16 76.30
N ASP A 125 8.28 -20.47 76.45
CA ASP A 125 8.36 -21.45 75.36
C ASP A 125 7.35 -21.18 74.24
N LEU A 126 6.10 -20.84 74.60
CA LEU A 126 5.06 -20.46 73.65
C LEU A 126 5.43 -19.17 72.90
N LYS A 127 5.98 -18.17 73.62
CA LYS A 127 6.43 -16.89 73.04
C LYS A 127 7.55 -17.09 72.02
N VAL A 128 8.55 -17.91 72.35
CA VAL A 128 9.64 -18.28 71.43
C VAL A 128 9.09 -19.03 70.21
N ASN A 129 8.16 -19.96 70.41
CA ASN A 129 7.56 -20.71 69.31
C ASN A 129 6.77 -19.82 68.33
N ILE A 130 5.96 -18.88 68.83
CA ILE A 130 5.23 -17.93 67.96
C ILE A 130 6.21 -17.02 67.21
N LYS A 131 7.23 -16.50 67.89
CA LYS A 131 8.27 -15.67 67.26
C LYS A 131 8.99 -16.43 66.14
N ASN A 132 9.34 -17.69 66.36
CA ASN A 132 9.98 -18.52 65.34
C ASN A 132 9.08 -18.74 64.11
N LYS A 133 7.78 -18.99 64.31
CA LYS A 133 6.82 -19.12 63.21
C LYS A 133 6.69 -17.84 62.38
N LEU A 134 6.58 -16.68 63.05
CA LEU A 134 6.48 -15.38 62.37
C LEU A 134 7.77 -15.04 61.62
N ASN A 135 8.94 -15.35 62.18
CA ASN A 135 10.23 -15.19 61.48
C ASN A 135 10.32 -16.07 60.24
N GLN A 136 9.87 -17.33 60.32
CA GLN A 136 9.84 -18.22 59.16
C GLN A 136 8.89 -17.70 58.07
N GLU A 137 7.73 -17.18 58.45
CA GLU A 137 6.79 -16.56 57.51
C GLU A 137 7.40 -15.31 56.87
N LEU A 138 8.03 -14.43 57.64
CA LEU A 138 8.72 -13.24 57.12
C LEU A 138 9.85 -13.60 56.14
N ILE A 139 10.61 -14.67 56.40
CA ILE A 139 11.64 -15.16 55.47
C ILE A 139 10.99 -15.61 54.15
N ARG A 140 9.84 -16.31 54.20
CA ARG A 140 9.13 -16.74 53.00
C ARG A 140 8.61 -15.54 52.19
N GLU A 141 8.05 -14.53 52.85
CA GLU A 141 7.59 -13.31 52.16
C GLU A 141 8.77 -12.57 51.49
N LYS A 142 9.92 -12.44 52.17
CA LYS A 142 11.12 -11.83 51.58
C LYS A 142 11.65 -12.58 50.36
N GLU A 143 11.64 -13.92 50.42
CA GLU A 143 12.04 -14.74 49.28
C GLU A 143 11.06 -14.62 48.11
N LEU A 144 9.77 -14.44 48.38
CA LEU A 144 8.77 -14.20 47.34
C LEU A 144 8.96 -12.83 46.67
N ILE A 145 9.24 -11.78 47.44
CA ILE A 145 9.60 -10.45 46.89
C ILE A 145 10.82 -10.57 45.97
N ARG A 146 11.89 -11.24 46.43
CA ARG A 146 13.11 -11.43 45.64
C ARG A 146 12.83 -12.11 44.29
N ARG A 147 11.97 -13.14 44.28
CA ARG A 147 11.55 -13.81 43.04
C ARG A 147 10.69 -12.92 42.14
N ASN A 148 9.81 -12.12 42.73
CA ASN A 148 9.00 -11.16 41.98
C ASN A 148 9.90 -10.11 41.32
N GLU A 149 10.91 -9.59 42.02
CA GLU A 149 11.88 -8.62 41.48
C GLU A 149 12.64 -9.19 40.28
N GLU A 150 13.18 -10.41 40.38
CA GLU A 150 13.85 -11.11 39.27
C GLU A 150 12.91 -11.30 38.07
N GLN A 151 11.64 -11.66 38.34
CA GLN A 151 10.64 -11.85 37.30
C GLN A 151 10.23 -10.53 36.64
N LEU A 152 10.06 -9.46 37.41
CA LEU A 152 9.76 -8.12 36.92
C LEU A 152 10.88 -7.62 36.01
N GLU A 153 12.14 -7.74 36.43
CA GLU A 153 13.28 -7.33 35.61
C GLU A 153 13.29 -8.07 34.25
N SER A 154 13.02 -9.39 34.27
CA SER A 154 12.93 -10.17 33.04
C SER A 154 11.77 -9.73 32.14
N LEU A 155 10.60 -9.44 32.72
CA LEU A 155 9.42 -9.01 31.97
C LEU A 155 9.59 -7.59 31.40
N GLU A 156 10.21 -6.68 32.15
CA GLU A 156 10.52 -5.31 31.69
C GLU A 156 11.47 -5.32 30.50
N LYS A 157 12.53 -6.15 30.54
CA LYS A 157 13.43 -6.32 29.38
C LYS A 157 12.68 -6.81 28.15
N LYS A 158 11.76 -7.77 28.30
CA LYS A 158 10.91 -8.26 27.21
C LYS A 158 9.94 -7.20 26.71
N ARG A 159 9.38 -6.37 27.62
CA ARG A 159 8.49 -5.26 27.29
C ARG A 159 9.21 -4.24 26.40
N LEU A 160 10.37 -3.78 26.84
CA LEU A 160 11.19 -2.80 26.10
C LEU A 160 11.60 -3.33 24.72
N PHE A 161 12.03 -4.59 24.65
CA PHE A 161 12.36 -5.22 23.37
C PHE A 161 11.15 -5.26 22.42
N ALA A 162 9.97 -5.66 22.92
CA ALA A 162 8.75 -5.70 22.12
C ALA A 162 8.28 -4.29 21.71
N GLU A 163 8.45 -3.28 22.56
CA GLU A 163 8.15 -1.88 22.23
C GLU A 163 9.03 -1.37 21.10
N ASP A 164 10.33 -1.69 21.10
CA ASP A 164 11.25 -1.28 20.04
C ASP A 164 10.98 -2.01 18.72
N GLU A 165 10.74 -3.33 18.75
CA GLU A 165 10.29 -4.07 17.56
C GLU A 165 9.00 -3.48 16.97
N LEU A 166 8.05 -3.09 17.83
CA LEU A 166 6.78 -2.51 17.40
C LEU A 166 6.98 -1.13 16.76
N LYS A 167 7.87 -0.28 17.28
CA LYS A 167 8.22 1.00 16.64
C LYS A 167 8.83 0.79 15.25
N ASP A 168 9.72 -0.20 15.10
CA ASP A 168 10.34 -0.51 13.81
C ASP A 168 9.30 -1.04 12.81
N ILE A 169 8.38 -1.90 13.25
CA ILE A 169 7.22 -2.35 12.46
C ILE A 169 6.35 -1.16 12.05
N GLU A 170 6.07 -0.24 12.96
CA GLU A 170 5.26 0.96 12.66
C GLU A 170 5.88 1.83 11.58
N ARG A 171 7.21 2.06 11.63
CA ARG A 171 7.92 2.79 10.58
C ARG A 171 7.80 2.10 9.22
N LYS A 172 7.84 0.77 9.16
CA LYS A 172 7.66 0.01 7.91
C LYS A 172 6.24 0.13 7.37
N VAL A 173 5.23 0.08 8.23
CA VAL A 173 3.81 0.21 7.81
C VAL A 173 3.48 1.63 7.34
N MET A 174 4.24 2.65 7.75
CA MET A 174 4.01 4.04 7.31
C MET A 174 4.14 4.25 5.79
N SER A 175 4.85 3.40 5.05
CA SER A 175 4.92 3.48 3.59
C SER A 175 3.66 2.99 2.88
N LYS A 176 2.76 2.29 3.58
CA LYS A 176 1.55 1.67 3.01
C LYS A 176 0.70 2.61 2.16
N PRO A 177 0.35 3.85 2.59
CA PRO A 177 -0.48 4.73 1.79
C PRO A 177 0.15 5.07 0.43
N LEU A 178 1.47 5.29 0.42
CA LEU A 178 2.23 5.60 -0.79
C LEU A 178 2.25 4.40 -1.76
N VAL A 179 2.44 3.19 -1.23
CA VAL A 179 2.42 1.95 -2.03
C VAL A 179 1.04 1.71 -2.64
N LEU A 180 -0.03 1.90 -1.85
CA LEU A 180 -1.41 1.78 -2.33
C LEU A 180 -1.73 2.80 -3.43
N GLU A 181 -1.34 4.06 -3.23
CA GLU A 181 -1.54 5.14 -4.20
C GLU A 181 -0.81 4.85 -5.51
N LYS A 182 0.49 4.55 -5.46
CA LYS A 182 1.30 4.28 -6.66
C LYS A 182 0.75 3.09 -7.46
N SER A 183 0.42 2.00 -6.77
CA SER A 183 -0.15 0.83 -7.43
C SER A 183 -1.52 1.12 -8.05
N SER A 184 -2.39 1.89 -7.38
CA SER A 184 -3.68 2.29 -7.96
C SER A 184 -3.52 3.15 -9.21
N VAL A 185 -2.57 4.10 -9.19
CA VAL A 185 -2.25 4.93 -10.37
C VAL A 185 -1.75 4.06 -11.53
N LEU A 186 -0.88 3.08 -11.27
CA LEU A 186 -0.39 2.15 -12.29
C LEU A 186 -1.50 1.25 -12.84
N GLU A 187 -2.38 0.71 -11.99
CA GLU A 187 -3.53 -0.11 -12.41
C GLU A 187 -4.45 0.68 -13.35
N VAL A 188 -4.77 1.92 -13.01
CA VAL A 188 -5.58 2.81 -13.87
C VAL A 188 -4.85 3.10 -15.18
N LYS A 189 -3.57 3.46 -15.13
CA LYS A 189 -2.79 3.76 -16.33
C LYS A 189 -2.71 2.56 -17.28
N ILE A 190 -2.45 1.36 -16.75
CA ILE A 190 -2.40 0.12 -17.55
C ILE A 190 -3.77 -0.17 -18.16
N LYS A 191 -4.85 -0.02 -17.38
CA LYS A 191 -6.21 -0.21 -17.85
C LYS A 191 -6.54 0.75 -19.00
N ASP A 192 -6.24 2.04 -18.85
CA ASP A 192 -6.49 3.06 -19.87
C ASP A 192 -5.74 2.74 -21.17
N ILE A 193 -4.47 2.35 -21.08
CA ILE A 193 -3.69 1.97 -22.27
C ILE A 193 -4.28 0.70 -22.92
N LYS A 194 -4.70 -0.31 -22.14
CA LYS A 194 -5.33 -1.52 -22.68
C LYS A 194 -6.66 -1.23 -23.37
N GLU A 195 -7.47 -0.32 -22.83
CA GLU A 195 -8.71 0.14 -23.46
C GLU A 195 -8.44 0.92 -24.76
N GLU A 196 -7.44 1.81 -24.76
CA GLU A 196 -6.99 2.49 -25.98
C GLU A 196 -6.43 1.52 -27.02
N ALA A 197 -5.68 0.49 -26.59
CA ALA A 197 -5.09 -0.53 -27.46
C ALA A 197 -6.16 -1.33 -28.22
N GLY A 198 -7.38 -1.45 -27.67
CA GLY A 198 -8.53 -2.02 -28.36
C GLY A 198 -8.89 -1.29 -29.67
N LYS A 199 -8.49 -0.01 -29.82
CA LYS A 199 -8.71 0.80 -31.03
C LYS A 199 -7.65 0.60 -32.11
N LEU A 200 -6.57 -0.14 -31.81
CA LEU A 200 -5.43 -0.29 -32.72
C LEU A 200 -5.83 -0.98 -34.03
N GLN A 201 -6.69 -2.00 -33.94
CA GLN A 201 -7.20 -2.71 -35.12
C GLN A 201 -8.07 -1.78 -36.00
N GLU A 202 -8.91 -0.96 -35.40
CA GLU A 202 -9.77 -0.01 -36.13
C GLU A 202 -8.93 1.04 -36.85
N LEU A 203 -7.97 1.66 -36.15
CA LEU A 203 -7.04 2.62 -36.75
C LEU A 203 -6.17 1.98 -37.85
N GLY A 204 -5.73 0.74 -37.64
CA GLY A 204 -4.95 0.00 -38.62
C GLY A 204 -5.73 -0.32 -39.90
N ASN A 205 -7.01 -0.70 -39.76
CA ASN A 205 -7.91 -0.90 -40.90
C ASN A 205 -8.16 0.42 -41.63
N LYS A 206 -8.45 1.50 -40.90
CA LYS A 206 -8.65 2.83 -41.47
C LYS A 206 -7.43 3.33 -42.25
N ALA A 207 -6.22 3.12 -41.72
CA ALA A 207 -4.98 3.45 -42.41
C ALA A 207 -4.86 2.71 -43.75
N LYS A 208 -5.15 1.40 -43.75
CA LYS A 208 -5.13 0.57 -44.97
C LYS A 208 -6.18 1.00 -45.99
N GLU A 209 -7.39 1.34 -45.54
CA GLU A 209 -8.46 1.84 -46.42
C GLU A 209 -8.05 3.15 -47.11
N ILE A 210 -7.51 4.11 -46.35
CA ILE A 210 -7.04 5.39 -46.90
C ILE A 210 -5.89 5.17 -47.88
N GLU A 211 -4.94 4.29 -47.54
CA GLU A 211 -3.81 3.95 -48.40
C GLU A 211 -4.27 3.31 -49.71
N GLN A 212 -5.23 2.39 -49.66
CA GLN A 212 -5.82 1.78 -50.84
C GLN A 212 -6.53 2.82 -51.73
N VAL A 213 -7.32 3.73 -51.15
CA VAL A 213 -8.00 4.80 -51.93
C VAL A 213 -6.97 5.72 -52.62
N LEU A 214 -5.86 6.02 -51.96
CA LEU A 214 -4.78 6.84 -52.53
C LEU A 214 -4.02 6.10 -53.65
N ASP A 215 -3.68 4.82 -53.45
CA ASP A 215 -2.94 4.00 -54.41
C ASP A 215 -3.76 3.71 -55.68
N ASP A 216 -5.04 3.38 -55.50
CA ASP A 216 -5.98 3.13 -56.61
C ASP A 216 -6.39 4.42 -57.33
N ASN A 217 -5.91 5.59 -56.87
CA ASN A 217 -6.36 6.91 -57.29
C ASN A 217 -7.90 7.06 -57.22
N ALA A 218 -8.56 6.34 -56.31
CA ALA A 218 -10.02 6.26 -56.19
C ALA A 218 -10.64 7.47 -55.48
N TYR A 219 -9.92 8.58 -55.38
CA TYR A 219 -10.38 9.84 -54.78
C TYR A 219 -11.08 10.74 -55.81
N ALA A 220 -12.14 11.43 -55.39
CA ALA A 220 -12.96 12.29 -56.25
C ALA A 220 -13.41 11.63 -57.58
N PRO A 221 -13.98 10.41 -57.59
CA PRO A 221 -14.21 9.62 -58.81
C PRO A 221 -15.11 10.34 -59.83
N MET A 222 -16.10 11.11 -59.37
CA MET A 222 -16.97 11.90 -60.25
C MET A 222 -16.21 13.05 -60.93
N ALA A 223 -15.36 13.77 -60.19
CA ALA A 223 -14.57 14.86 -60.75
C ALA A 223 -13.52 14.33 -61.73
N GLN A 224 -12.90 13.18 -61.44
CA GLN A 224 -11.98 12.50 -62.35
C GLN A 224 -12.66 12.05 -63.65
N LYS A 225 -13.89 11.53 -63.57
CA LYS A 225 -14.67 11.14 -64.75
C LYS A 225 -15.00 12.36 -65.62
N LEU A 226 -15.51 13.43 -65.01
CA LEU A 226 -15.82 14.68 -65.70
C LEU A 226 -14.57 15.32 -66.30
N LEU A 227 -13.42 15.25 -65.62
CA LEU A 227 -12.15 15.78 -66.13
C LEU A 227 -11.74 15.05 -67.41
N LYS A 228 -11.83 13.71 -67.46
CA LYS A 228 -11.56 12.92 -68.67
C LYS A 228 -12.49 13.28 -69.83
N GLU A 229 -13.75 13.60 -69.55
CA GLU A 229 -14.72 14.04 -70.56
C GLU A 229 -14.34 15.43 -71.11
N VAL A 230 -14.06 16.40 -70.24
CA VAL A 230 -13.62 17.75 -70.62
C VAL A 230 -12.30 17.71 -71.41
N GLU A 231 -11.33 16.90 -70.99
CA GLU A 231 -10.06 16.74 -71.72
C GLU A 231 -10.26 16.14 -73.12
N ARG A 232 -11.22 15.23 -73.28
CA ARG A 232 -11.58 14.66 -74.59
C ARG A 232 -12.24 15.71 -75.48
N GLU A 233 -13.08 16.58 -74.94
CA GLU A 233 -13.71 17.67 -75.68
C GLU A 233 -12.68 18.72 -76.12
N ILE A 234 -11.74 19.09 -75.25
CA ILE A 234 -10.65 20.00 -75.62
C ILE A 234 -9.81 19.41 -76.76
N ARG A 235 -9.42 18.13 -76.67
CA ARG A 235 -8.61 17.46 -77.72
C ARG A 235 -9.31 17.31 -79.07
N LYS A 236 -10.65 17.19 -79.09
CA LYS A 236 -11.43 17.09 -80.34
C LYS A 236 -11.56 18.42 -81.08
N ASN A 237 -11.30 19.53 -80.41
CA ASN A 237 -11.51 20.88 -80.92
C ASN A 237 -10.20 21.69 -80.99
N LEU A 238 -9.06 20.99 -80.82
CA LEU A 238 -7.70 21.42 -81.17
C LEU A 238 -7.33 20.80 -82.52
#